data_AF-A0A151QPH9-F1
#
_entry.id   AF-A0A151QPH9-F1
#
_cell.length_a   1.000
_cell.length_b   1.000
_cell.length_c   1.000
_cell.angle_alpha   90.00
_cell.angle_beta   90.00
_cell.angle_gamma   90.00
#
_symmetry.space_group_name_H-M   'P 1'
#
loop_
_entity.id
_entity.type
_entity.pdbx_description
1 polymer ?
#
loop_
_entity_poly.entity_id
_entity_poly.type
_entity_poly.pdbx_seq_one_letter_code
_entity_poly.pdbx_strand_id
1 'polypeptide(L)' 'MNCCKVIGNGVDAKFWLYKWVGHGILAHRFSRLYQITVNKNAFIAEMFVCEGGVAEWKWSWRRRLLV' A
#
# COMPACT_ATOMS: atom_id res chain seq x y z
N MET A 1 -7.94 -15.77 -12.95
CA MET A 1 -7.71 -14.34 -12.62
C MET A 1 -6.55 -13.86 -13.47
N ASN A 2 -6.75 -12.89 -14.37
CA ASN A 2 -5.66 -12.29 -15.14
C ASN A 2 -5.02 -11.19 -14.30
N CYS A 3 -3.76 -11.37 -13.92
CA CYS A 3 -2.94 -10.31 -13.35
C CYS A 3 -2.64 -9.29 -14.46
N CYS A 4 -3.49 -8.27 -14.63
CA CYS A 4 -3.41 -7.35 -15.77
C CYS A 4 -2.26 -6.32 -15.70
N LYS A 5 -1.45 -6.29 -14.63
CA LYS A 5 -0.36 -5.31 -14.51
C LYS A 5 0.78 -5.84 -13.63
N VAL A 6 1.97 -5.96 -14.23
CA VAL A 6 3.22 -6.13 -13.50
C VAL A 6 3.64 -4.75 -12.99
N ILE A 7 3.80 -4.61 -11.68
CA ILE A 7 4.08 -3.33 -11.01
C ILE A 7 5.60 -3.04 -10.93
N GLY A 8 6.44 -4.02 -11.24
CA GLY A 8 7.90 -3.86 -11.18
C GLY A 8 8.37 -3.55 -9.77
N ASN A 9 9.27 -2.57 -9.63
CA ASN A 9 9.80 -2.10 -8.35
C ASN A 9 8.83 -1.20 -7.56
N GLY A 10 7.64 -0.91 -8.09
CA GLY A 10 6.60 -0.19 -7.36
C GLY A 10 6.81 1.31 -7.21
N VAL A 11 7.74 1.92 -7.96
CA VAL A 11 7.99 3.38 -7.92
C VAL A 11 6.86 4.21 -8.50
N ASP A 12 6.07 3.65 -9.42
CA ASP A 12 4.95 4.33 -10.08
C ASP A 12 3.56 3.80 -9.65
N ALA A 13 3.51 2.92 -8.66
CA ALA A 13 2.26 2.32 -8.18
C ALA A 13 1.94 2.80 -6.78
N LYS A 14 0.90 3.63 -6.67
CA LYS A 14 0.41 4.13 -5.37
C LYS A 14 -0.31 3.01 -4.63
N PHE A 15 0.17 2.67 -3.43
CA PHE A 15 -0.32 1.53 -2.68
C PHE A 15 -1.85 1.57 -2.46
N TRP A 16 -2.37 2.70 -1.99
CA TRP A 16 -3.81 2.83 -1.67
C TRP A 16 -4.71 3.04 -2.89
N LEU A 17 -4.19 3.67 -3.93
CA LEU A 17 -4.99 4.22 -5.03
C LEU A 17 -4.97 3.37 -6.30
N TYR A 18 -4.00 2.46 -6.43
CA TYR A 18 -3.95 1.53 -7.56
C TYR A 18 -4.88 0.33 -7.35
N LYS A 19 -5.34 -0.27 -8.45
CA LYS A 19 -6.11 -1.51 -8.43
C LYS A 19 -5.17 -2.69 -8.15
N TRP A 20 -5.45 -3.40 -7.06
CA TRP A 20 -4.76 -4.64 -6.72
C TRP A 20 -5.49 -5.84 -7.33
N VAL A 21 -4.70 -6.88 -7.62
CA VAL A 21 -5.20 -8.14 -8.16
C VAL A 21 -6.30 -8.68 -7.24
N GLY A 22 -7.48 -8.98 -7.81
CA GLY A 22 -8.62 -9.56 -7.08
C GLY A 22 -9.35 -8.63 -6.10
N HIS A 23 -8.80 -7.45 -5.78
CA HIS A 23 -9.30 -6.63 -4.67
C HIS A 23 -9.71 -5.21 -5.03
N GLY A 24 -9.39 -4.72 -6.23
CA GLY A 24 -9.71 -3.35 -6.64
C GLY A 24 -8.85 -2.31 -5.91
N ILE A 25 -9.36 -1.08 -5.75
CA ILE A 25 -8.62 -0.01 -5.07
C ILE A 25 -8.72 -0.21 -3.55
N LEU A 26 -7.58 -0.35 -2.87
CA LEU A 26 -7.55 -0.63 -1.43
C LEU A 26 -8.15 0.50 -0.59
N ALA A 27 -7.99 1.76 -1.02
CA ALA A 27 -8.61 2.91 -0.33
C ALA A 27 -10.14 2.79 -0.24
N HIS A 28 -10.79 2.19 -1.24
CA HIS A 28 -12.24 1.99 -1.22
C HIS A 28 -12.62 0.80 -0.34
N ARG A 29 -11.88 -0.31 -0.47
CA ARG A 29 -12.16 -1.55 0.26
C ARG A 29 -11.90 -1.42 1.76
N PHE A 30 -10.86 -0.69 2.13
CA PHE A 30 -10.42 -0.47 3.51
C PHE A 30 -10.51 1.01 3.87
N SER A 31 -11.65 1.64 3.60
CA SER A 31 -11.87 3.09 3.77
C SER A 31 -11.53 3.59 5.19
N ARG A 32 -11.89 2.84 6.22
CA ARG A 32 -11.60 3.19 7.62
C ARG A 32 -10.10 3.18 7.93
N LEU A 33 -9.36 2.23 7.35
CA LEU A 33 -7.90 2.17 7.46
C LEU A 33 -7.27 3.32 6.68
N TYR A 34 -7.73 3.53 5.44
CA TYR A 34 -7.26 4.63 4.60
C TYR A 34 -7.45 6.00 5.25
N GLN A 35 -8.58 6.25 5.93
CA GLN A 35 -8.83 7.53 6.63
C GLN A 35 -7.73 7.88 7.63
N ILE A 36 -7.23 6.88 8.36
CA ILE A 36 -6.21 7.06 9.38
C ILE A 36 -4.79 6.94 8.84
N THR A 37 -4.60 6.50 7.60
CA THR A 37 -3.28 6.48 6.96
C THR A 37 -2.74 7.90 6.78
N VAL A 38 -1.46 8.09 7.09
CA VAL A 38 -0.72 9.33 6.82
C VAL A 38 -0.22 9.31 5.37
N ASN A 39 0.42 8.22 4.96
CA ASN A 39 1.03 8.04 3.63
C ASN A 39 0.02 7.59 2.55
N LYS A 40 -1.11 8.29 2.45
CA LYS A 40 -2.23 7.97 1.52
C LYS A 40 -1.82 7.91 0.04
N ASN A 41 -0.86 8.73 -0.36
CA ASN A 41 -0.40 8.87 -1.73
C ASN A 41 0.93 8.15 -2.00
N ALA A 42 1.48 7.43 -1.02
CA ALA A 42 2.78 6.81 -1.16
C ALA A 42 2.79 5.69 -2.19
N PHE A 43 3.91 5.60 -2.90
CA PHE A 43 4.23 4.53 -3.81
C PHE A 43 4.63 3.28 -3.03
N ILE A 44 4.47 2.11 -3.66
CA ILE A 44 4.84 0.83 -3.05
C ILE A 44 6.33 0.83 -2.68
N ALA A 45 7.20 1.42 -3.51
CA ALA A 45 8.63 1.56 -3.23
C ALA A 45 8.95 2.40 -1.98
N GLU A 46 8.07 3.35 -1.61
CA GLU A 46 8.25 4.16 -0.39
C GLU A 46 7.73 3.44 0.85
N MET A 47 6.76 2.54 0.66
CA MET A 47 6.10 1.80 1.73
C MET A 47 6.75 0.46 2.03
N PHE A 48 7.50 -0.12 1.10
CA PHE A 48 8.13 -1.43 1.23
C PHE A 48 9.62 -1.32 1.00
N VAL A 49 10.41 -1.70 2.01
CA VAL A 49 11.87 -1.76 1.93
C VAL A 49 12.31 -3.19 2.14
N CYS A 50 13.21 -3.64 1.26
CA CYS A 50 13.84 -4.95 1.35
C CYS A 50 15.37 -4.75 1.35
N GLU A 51 15.96 -4.64 2.53
CA GLU A 51 17.40 -4.42 2.72
C GLU A 51 17.97 -5.50 3.64
N GLY A 52 19.15 -6.03 3.30
CA GLY A 52 19.83 -7.04 4.12
C GLY A 52 19.04 -8.35 4.34
N GLY A 53 18.12 -8.69 3.43
CA GLY A 53 17.25 -9.87 3.56
C GLY A 53 16.04 -9.67 4.47
N VAL A 54 15.83 -8.47 5.01
CA VAL A 54 14.66 -8.12 5.82
C VAL A 54 13.69 -7.31 4.98
N ALA A 55 12.45 -7.78 4.92
CA ALA A 55 11.35 -7.11 4.24
C ALA A 55 10.46 -6.40 5.27
N GLU A 56 10.38 -5.07 5.18
CA GLU A 56 9.62 -4.24 6.12
C GLU A 56 8.64 -3.31 5.40
N TRP A 57 7.44 -3.19 5.96
CA TRP A 57 6.45 -2.21 5.54
C TRP A 57 6.46 -0.98 6.45
N LYS A 58 6.69 0.18 5.87
CA LYS A 58 6.70 1.50 6.52
C LYS A 58 5.28 2.04 6.66
N TRP A 59 4.57 1.58 7.68
CA TRP A 59 3.23 2.05 8.00
C TRP A 59 3.26 3.36 8.79
N SER A 60 2.36 4.29 8.47
CA SER A 60 2.19 5.52 9.23
C SER A 60 0.71 5.84 9.42
N TRP A 61 0.29 5.92 10.69
CA TRP A 61 -1.10 6.09 11.10
C TRP A 61 -1.27 7.35 11.94
N ARG A 62 -2.36 8.08 11.73
CA ARG A 62 -2.74 9.28 12.51
C ARG A 62 -3.15 8.93 13.95
N ARG A 63 -3.50 7.68 14.21
CA ARG A 63 -3.88 7.16 15.53
C ARG A 63 -3.55 5.67 15.60
N ARG A 64 -3.49 5.11 16.81
CA ARG A 64 -3.30 3.67 17.02
C ARG A 64 -4.40 2.87 16.31
N LEU A 65 -3.99 1.80 15.64
CA LEU A 65 -4.88 0.89 14.91
C LEU A 65 -5.76 0.06 15.83
N LEU A 66 -5.19 -0.35 16.95
CA LEU A 66 -5.82 -1.14 17.99
C LEU A 66 -5.75 -0.29 19.27
N VAL A 67 -6.91 0.18 19.72
CA VAL A 67 -7.14 0.66 21.08
C VAL A 67 -7.99 -0.40 21.75
#